data_AF-A0A917D5E8-F1
#
_entry.id   AF-A0A917D5E8-F1
#
_cell.length_a   1.000
_cell.length_b   1.000
_cell.length_c   1.000
_cell.angle_alpha   90.00
_cell.angle_beta   90.00
_cell.angle_gamma   90.00
#
_symmetry.space_group_name_H-M   'P 1'
#
loop_
_entity.id
_entity.type
_entity.pdbx_description
1 polymer ?
#
loop_
_entity_poly.entity_id
_entity_poly.type
_entity_poly.pdbx_seq_one_letter_code
_entity_poly.pdbx_strand_id
1 'polypeptide(L)'
;MDGIKRGKPQQWTDEQLKEIALEVKYKSPNGKLTALYLEKETGIGRNTWSRRMKDFINQLNAPVHVPSLKEGGIITILTVDELFENYGDNIIELKNEIAKLLNIINDLYKDVKQVETLKANKTKLQTELDITKEKLKQSNEQKVHFETLYNQIVAESYFPHLYGRSENLRAANVKSKIIPLPQNPDEILNFTEPLKTYNDTIEKSNMKENESNDVIKKLNSRFDLNL
;
A
#
# COMPACT_ATOMS: atom_id res chain seq x y z
N MET A 1 67.17 24.36 -3.37
CA MET A 1 66.54 24.55 -4.69
C MET A 1 65.48 23.47 -4.82
N ASP A 2 64.27 23.78 -4.36
CA ASP A 2 63.17 22.81 -4.26
C ASP A 2 62.61 22.44 -5.63
N GLY A 3 62.50 21.13 -5.86
CA GLY A 3 62.08 20.54 -7.11
C GLY A 3 60.62 20.85 -7.46
N ILE A 4 60.42 21.41 -8.66
CA ILE A 4 59.12 21.61 -9.27
C ILE A 4 58.47 20.23 -9.49
N LYS A 5 57.45 19.90 -8.69
CA LYS A 5 56.70 18.65 -8.83
C LYS A 5 56.00 18.60 -10.19
N ARG A 6 56.35 17.59 -11.00
CA ARG A 6 55.81 17.34 -12.34
C ARG A 6 54.31 16.99 -12.25
N GLY A 7 53.45 17.79 -12.90
CA GLY A 7 52.02 17.56 -13.05
C GLY A 7 51.31 18.70 -13.79
N LYS A 8 50.13 18.45 -14.38
CA LYS A 8 49.29 19.51 -14.99
C LYS A 8 48.89 20.51 -13.90
N PRO A 9 48.96 21.83 -14.14
CA PRO A 9 48.58 22.84 -13.15
C PRO A 9 47.12 22.65 -12.71
N GLN A 10 46.90 22.87 -11.41
CA GLN A 10 45.61 22.69 -10.76
C GLN A 10 44.64 23.79 -11.21
N GLN A 11 43.59 23.39 -11.95
CA GLN A 11 42.63 24.33 -12.53
C GLN A 11 41.58 24.84 -11.53
N TRP A 12 41.34 24.12 -10.43
CA TRP A 12 40.28 24.41 -9.46
C TRP A 12 40.83 24.38 -8.02
N THR A 13 40.47 25.37 -7.21
CA THR A 13 40.76 25.36 -5.76
C THR A 13 39.81 24.43 -5.00
N ASP A 14 40.17 24.03 -3.79
CA ASP A 14 39.31 23.16 -2.97
C ASP A 14 38.00 23.86 -2.56
N GLU A 15 38.05 25.17 -2.34
CA GLU A 15 36.89 26.00 -1.99
C GLU A 15 35.89 26.08 -3.14
N GLN A 16 36.37 26.35 -4.36
CA GLN A 16 35.54 26.35 -5.56
C GLN A 16 34.86 24.99 -5.79
N LEU A 17 35.57 23.90 -5.55
CA LEU A 17 34.99 22.55 -5.66
C LEU A 17 33.89 22.32 -4.62
N LYS A 18 34.03 22.83 -3.39
CA LYS A 18 33.00 22.71 -2.36
C LYS A 18 31.73 23.48 -2.73
N GLU A 19 31.88 24.71 -3.22
CA GLU A 19 30.76 25.56 -3.63
C GLU A 19 29.96 24.92 -4.77
N ILE A 20 30.65 24.44 -5.80
CA ILE A 20 30.02 23.73 -6.93
C ILE A 20 29.31 22.45 -6.47
N ALA A 21 29.92 21.68 -5.55
CA ALA A 21 29.29 20.47 -5.02
C ALA A 21 28.01 20.78 -4.22
N LEU A 22 27.98 21.90 -3.49
CA LEU A 22 26.79 22.39 -2.80
C LEU A 22 25.69 22.78 -3.80
N GLU A 23 26.01 23.56 -4.82
CA GLU A 23 25.04 23.96 -5.85
C GLU A 23 24.39 22.75 -6.53
N VAL A 24 25.17 21.74 -6.89
CA VAL A 24 24.64 20.51 -7.51
C VAL A 24 23.75 19.74 -6.53
N LYS A 25 24.11 19.70 -5.24
CA LYS A 25 23.28 19.05 -4.20
C LYS A 25 21.96 19.79 -3.98
N TYR A 26 21.94 21.12 -4.05
CA TYR A 26 20.72 21.91 -3.97
C TYR A 26 19.78 21.68 -5.15
N LYS A 27 20.32 21.50 -6.37
CA LYS A 27 19.52 21.17 -7.56
C LYS A 27 18.88 19.77 -7.48
N SER A 28 19.50 18.85 -6.74
CA SER A 28 19.06 17.46 -6.60
C SER A 28 19.04 17.01 -5.13
N PRO A 29 18.10 17.53 -4.30
CA PRO A 29 18.11 17.33 -2.84
C PRO A 29 18.04 15.85 -2.44
N ASN A 30 17.25 15.06 -3.16
CA ASN A 30 17.04 13.63 -2.91
C ASN A 30 18.07 12.71 -3.58
N GLY A 31 18.95 13.27 -4.43
CA GLY A 31 19.98 12.52 -5.13
C GLY A 31 21.21 12.26 -4.27
N LYS A 32 21.77 11.05 -4.35
CA LYS A 32 23.10 10.79 -3.78
C LYS A 32 24.16 11.46 -4.66
N LEU A 33 24.91 12.38 -4.07
CA LEU A 33 25.99 13.06 -4.75
C LEU A 33 27.14 12.06 -4.98
N THR A 34 27.45 11.74 -6.23
CA THR A 34 28.58 10.87 -6.57
C THR A 34 29.55 11.59 -7.47
N ALA A 35 30.82 11.21 -7.47
CA ALA A 35 31.82 11.83 -8.34
C ALA A 35 31.48 11.69 -9.84
N LEU A 36 30.78 10.61 -10.23
CA LEU A 36 30.26 10.42 -11.59
C LEU A 36 29.12 11.40 -11.88
N TYR A 37 28.22 11.60 -10.93
CA TYR A 37 27.12 12.54 -11.09
C TYR A 37 27.63 13.99 -11.18
N LEU A 38 28.57 14.37 -10.31
CA LEU A 38 29.24 15.66 -10.37
C LEU A 38 29.98 15.88 -11.69
N GLU A 39 30.64 14.87 -12.25
CA GLU A 39 31.28 14.97 -13.56
C GLU A 39 30.27 15.24 -14.68
N LYS A 40 29.11 14.57 -14.65
CA LYS A 40 28.04 14.81 -15.63
C LYS A 40 27.46 16.22 -15.55
N GLU A 41 27.27 16.73 -14.33
CA GLU A 41 26.65 18.05 -14.10
C GLU A 41 27.64 19.21 -14.30
N THR A 42 28.92 19.02 -13.99
CA THR A 42 29.91 20.12 -13.92
C THR A 42 30.98 20.03 -15.00
N GLY A 43 31.12 18.90 -15.69
CA GLY A 43 32.22 18.63 -16.62
C GLY A 43 33.59 18.46 -15.95
N ILE A 44 33.67 18.56 -14.62
CA ILE A 44 34.92 18.38 -13.85
C ILE A 44 35.16 16.88 -13.67
N GLY A 45 36.35 16.42 -14.07
CA GLY A 45 36.67 14.99 -14.11
C GLY A 45 36.45 14.27 -12.78
N ARG A 46 35.88 13.06 -12.85
CA ARG A 46 35.56 12.22 -11.67
C ARG A 46 36.73 12.02 -10.71
N ASN A 47 37.96 11.97 -11.21
CA ASN A 47 39.16 11.80 -10.40
C ASN A 47 39.44 13.00 -9.49
N THR A 48 39.11 14.21 -9.94
CA THR A 48 39.25 15.44 -9.15
C THR A 48 38.31 15.36 -7.94
N TRP A 49 37.03 15.04 -8.19
CA TRP A 49 36.03 14.85 -7.14
C TRP A 49 36.39 13.71 -6.18
N SER A 50 36.76 12.54 -6.72
CA SER A 50 37.03 11.35 -5.92
C SER A 50 38.31 11.44 -5.08
N ARG A 51 39.32 12.22 -5.50
CA ARG A 51 40.57 12.37 -4.76
C ARG A 51 40.55 13.54 -3.78
N ARG A 52 39.95 14.67 -4.15
CA ARG A 52 40.02 15.90 -3.35
C ARG A 52 38.79 16.12 -2.50
N MET A 53 37.62 15.70 -2.97
CA MET A 53 36.33 16.02 -2.32
C MET A 53 35.62 14.78 -1.77
N LYS A 54 36.28 13.62 -1.68
CA LYS A 54 35.66 12.38 -1.22
C LYS A 54 34.96 12.53 0.13
N ASP A 55 35.67 13.10 1.11
CA ASP A 55 35.15 13.22 2.47
C ASP A 55 34.02 14.24 2.56
N PHE A 56 34.14 15.35 1.83
CA PHE A 56 33.09 16.36 1.74
C PHE A 56 31.82 15.83 1.05
N ILE A 57 31.96 15.10 -0.06
CA ILE A 57 30.84 14.44 -0.74
C ILE A 57 30.18 13.41 0.19
N ASN A 58 30.97 12.66 0.97
CA ASN A 58 30.43 11.72 1.95
C ASN A 58 29.67 12.44 3.07
N GLN A 59 30.16 13.59 3.55
CA GLN A 59 29.45 14.43 4.52
C GLN A 59 28.13 14.96 3.95
N LEU A 60 28.12 15.46 2.71
CA LEU A 60 26.91 15.93 2.03
C LEU A 60 25.88 14.81 1.78
N ASN A 61 26.33 13.56 1.72
CA ASN A 61 25.47 12.39 1.59
C ASN A 61 25.09 11.77 2.93
N ALA A 62 25.72 12.17 4.03
CA ALA A 62 25.44 11.59 5.33
C ALA A 62 24.00 11.92 5.73
N PRO A 63 23.25 10.96 6.30
CA PRO A 63 21.94 11.24 6.85
C PRO A 63 22.12 12.30 7.95
N VAL A 64 21.49 13.46 7.78
CA VAL A 64 21.52 14.52 8.80
C VAL A 64 20.76 13.97 10.01
N HIS A 65 21.50 13.64 11.08
CA HIS A 65 20.91 13.22 12.34
C HIS A 65 20.39 14.47 13.05
N VAL A 66 19.09 14.70 12.94
CA VAL A 66 18.44 15.85 13.55
C VAL A 66 17.78 15.37 14.86
N PRO A 67 18.13 15.95 16.03
CA PRO A 67 17.63 15.49 17.33
C PRO A 67 16.16 15.91 17.55
N SER A 68 15.24 14.97 17.76
CA SER A 68 13.80 15.22 17.86
C SER A 68 13.42 16.31 18.87
N LEU A 69 12.53 17.22 18.46
CA LEU A 69 11.91 18.20 19.35
C LEU A 69 10.90 17.49 20.27
N LYS A 70 10.78 17.97 21.53
CA LYS A 70 9.79 17.48 22.49
C LYS A 70 8.39 17.96 22.09
N GLU A 71 7.40 17.07 22.16
CA GLU A 71 6.00 17.34 21.81
C GLU A 71 5.38 18.46 22.68
N GLY A 72 4.72 19.44 22.04
CA GLY A 72 3.73 20.30 22.69
C GLY A 72 4.00 21.82 22.75
N GLY A 73 5.12 22.32 22.23
CA GLY A 73 5.39 23.77 22.19
C GLY A 73 4.96 24.43 20.87
N ILE A 74 4.41 25.65 20.93
CA ILE A 74 4.30 26.52 19.75
C ILE A 74 5.73 26.86 19.33
N ILE A 75 6.16 26.39 18.16
CA ILE A 75 7.50 26.67 17.66
C ILE A 75 7.45 27.93 16.80
N THR A 76 8.00 29.02 17.32
CA THR A 76 8.24 30.23 16.55
C THR A 76 9.45 30.00 15.65
N ILE A 77 9.23 29.97 14.34
CA ILE A 77 10.32 29.90 13.35
C ILE A 77 10.80 31.34 13.13
N LEU A 78 12.00 31.66 13.61
CA LEU A 78 12.63 32.96 13.31
C LEU A 78 13.03 33.02 11.84
N THR A 79 12.94 34.21 11.26
CA THR A 79 13.48 34.47 9.93
C THR A 79 15.01 34.40 9.94
N VAL A 80 15.61 34.23 8.76
CA VAL A 80 17.09 34.13 8.64
C VAL A 80 17.76 35.39 9.19
N ASP A 81 17.20 36.57 8.91
CA ASP A 81 17.75 37.84 9.38
C ASP A 81 17.68 37.94 10.91
N GLU A 82 16.55 37.60 11.51
CA GLU A 82 16.39 37.55 12.98
C GLU A 82 17.30 36.50 13.64
N LEU A 83 17.64 35.42 12.94
CA LEU A 83 18.54 34.38 13.43
C LEU A 83 19.97 34.91 13.55
N PHE A 84 20.44 35.65 12.54
CA PHE A 84 21.76 36.25 12.53
C PHE A 84 21.85 37.49 13.44
N GLU A 85 20.77 38.27 13.58
CA GLU A 85 20.73 39.40 14.52
C GLU A 85 20.79 38.95 15.99
N ASN A 86 20.07 37.88 16.35
CA ASN A 86 19.99 37.43 17.74
C ASN A 86 21.15 36.50 18.16
N TYR A 87 21.73 35.74 17.22
CA TYR A 87 22.70 34.68 17.54
C TYR A 87 23.98 34.74 16.71
N GLY A 88 24.16 35.75 15.84
CA GLY A 88 25.33 35.87 14.96
C GLY A 88 26.66 35.96 15.71
N ASP A 89 26.65 36.55 16.92
CA ASP A 89 27.84 36.67 17.77
C ASP A 89 28.22 35.35 18.45
N ASN A 90 27.27 34.40 18.59
CA ASN A 90 27.47 33.12 19.24
C ASN A 90 27.21 31.94 18.29
N ILE A 91 28.29 31.52 17.62
CA ILE A 91 28.29 30.41 16.64
C ILE A 91 27.66 29.11 17.19
N ILE A 92 27.78 28.84 18.49
CA ILE A 92 27.25 27.62 19.11
C ILE A 92 25.72 27.69 19.18
N GLU A 93 25.17 28.82 19.60
CA GLU A 93 23.72 29.02 19.69
C GLU A 93 23.09 29.09 18.30
N LEU A 94 23.74 29.77 17.36
CA LEU A 94 23.33 29.81 15.96
C LEU A 94 23.23 28.39 15.37
N LYS A 95 24.24 27.55 15.61
CA LYS A 95 24.22 26.15 15.17
C LYS A 95 23.07 25.35 15.79
N ASN A 96 22.75 25.60 17.05
CA ASN A 96 21.66 24.92 17.74
C ASN A 96 20.29 25.34 17.19
N GLU A 97 20.08 26.62 16.89
CA GLU A 97 18.83 27.09 16.27
C GLU A 97 18.66 26.56 14.85
N ILE A 98 19.74 26.54 14.04
CA ILE A 98 19.70 25.92 12.71
C ILE A 98 19.36 24.43 12.81
N ALA A 99 19.91 23.72 13.80
CA ALA A 99 19.58 22.31 14.03
C ALA A 99 18.10 22.11 14.41
N LYS A 100 17.52 22.99 15.24
CA LYS A 100 16.08 22.97 15.54
C LYS A 100 15.25 23.20 14.28
N LEU A 101 15.64 24.14 13.43
CA LEU A 101 14.92 24.44 12.19
C LEU A 101 14.95 23.23 11.22
N LEU A 102 16.09 22.57 11.11
CA LEU A 102 16.23 21.33 10.34
C LEU A 102 15.34 20.20 10.88
N ASN A 103 15.12 20.13 12.20
CA ASN A 103 14.25 19.12 12.80
C ASN A 103 12.81 19.32 12.33
N ILE A 104 12.33 20.56 12.45
CA ILE A 104 10.97 20.94 12.06
C ILE A 104 10.74 20.60 10.59
N ILE A 105 11.68 20.94 9.72
CA ILE A 105 11.58 20.63 8.29
C ILE A 105 11.51 19.12 8.05
N ASN A 106 12.33 18.33 8.76
CA ASN A 106 12.34 16.88 8.63
C ASN A 106 11.05 16.24 9.14
N ASP A 107 10.52 16.72 10.26
CA ASP A 107 9.27 16.22 10.83
C ASP A 107 8.07 16.61 9.95
N LEU A 108 8.02 17.85 9.43
CA LEU A 108 7.04 18.24 8.42
C LEU A 108 7.11 17.36 7.16
N TYR A 109 8.32 17.02 6.69
CA TYR A 109 8.48 16.13 5.55
C TYR A 109 7.97 14.71 5.83
N LYS A 110 8.23 14.17 7.04
CA LYS A 110 7.68 12.88 7.46
C LYS A 110 6.16 12.94 7.52
N ASP A 111 5.59 13.99 8.08
CA ASP A 111 4.14 14.18 8.21
C ASP A 111 3.48 14.25 6.83
N VAL A 112 4.04 15.02 5.90
CA VAL A 112 3.57 15.09 4.51
C VAL A 112 3.58 13.70 3.88
N LYS A 113 4.68 12.94 4.03
CA LYS A 113 4.77 11.59 3.49
C LYS A 113 3.76 10.63 4.13
N GLN A 114 3.51 10.74 5.42
CA GLN A 114 2.47 9.96 6.11
C GLN A 114 1.06 10.34 5.60
N VAL A 115 0.79 11.62 5.39
CA VAL A 115 -0.48 12.08 4.83
C VAL A 115 -0.69 11.54 3.42
N GLU A 116 0.35 11.50 2.59
CA GLU A 116 0.28 10.91 1.25
C GLU A 116 -0.04 9.41 1.29
N THR A 117 0.60 8.64 2.18
CA THR A 117 0.31 7.20 2.31
C THR A 117 -1.11 6.96 2.84
N LEU A 118 -1.56 7.74 3.82
CA LEU A 118 -2.92 7.70 4.33
C LEU A 118 -3.96 8.05 3.25
N LYS A 119 -3.66 9.05 2.40
CA LYS A 119 -4.53 9.41 1.28
C LYS A 119 -4.63 8.28 0.25
N ALA A 120 -3.52 7.65 -0.09
CA ALA A 120 -3.50 6.49 -0.99
C ALA A 120 -4.28 5.30 -0.42
N ASN A 121 -4.16 5.04 0.88
CA ASN A 121 -4.92 3.98 1.56
C ASN A 121 -6.41 4.31 1.60
N LYS A 122 -6.78 5.57 1.88
CA LYS A 122 -8.17 6.02 1.86
C LYS A 122 -8.81 5.80 0.48
N THR A 123 -8.11 6.12 -0.61
CA THR A 123 -8.63 5.89 -1.96
C THR A 123 -8.85 4.41 -2.26
N LYS A 124 -7.94 3.52 -1.83
CA LYS A 124 -8.11 2.07 -1.98
C LYS A 124 -9.32 1.56 -1.20
N LEU A 125 -9.44 1.94 0.07
CA LEU A 125 -10.57 1.57 0.91
C LEU A 125 -11.89 2.06 0.35
N GLN A 126 -11.94 3.27 -0.21
CA GLN A 126 -13.14 3.78 -0.90
C GLN A 126 -13.54 2.90 -2.08
N THR A 127 -12.58 2.52 -2.94
CA THR A 127 -12.87 1.63 -4.07
C THR A 127 -13.35 0.25 -3.64
N GLU A 128 -12.77 -0.33 -2.58
CA GLU A 128 -13.20 -1.62 -2.04
C GLU A 128 -14.60 -1.55 -1.43
N LEU A 129 -14.92 -0.42 -0.77
CA LEU A 129 -16.22 -0.17 -0.16
C LEU A 129 -17.30 -0.08 -1.25
N ASP A 130 -17.03 0.62 -2.34
CA ASP A 130 -17.97 0.75 -3.46
C ASP A 130 -18.20 -0.60 -4.16
N ILE A 131 -17.15 -1.39 -4.39
CA ILE A 131 -17.27 -2.76 -4.94
C ILE A 131 -18.11 -3.65 -4.00
N THR A 132 -17.87 -3.56 -2.69
CA THR A 132 -18.58 -4.37 -1.69
C THR A 132 -20.06 -3.99 -1.61
N LYS A 133 -20.38 -2.69 -1.67
CA LYS A 133 -21.76 -2.21 -1.75
C LYS A 133 -22.50 -2.75 -2.97
N GLU A 134 -21.84 -2.73 -4.13
CA GLU A 134 -22.45 -3.23 -5.38
C GLU A 134 -22.71 -4.74 -5.29
N LYS A 135 -21.75 -5.53 -4.78
CA LYS A 135 -21.95 -6.97 -4.53
C LYS A 135 -23.10 -7.23 -3.55
N LEU A 136 -23.20 -6.43 -2.50
CA LEU A 136 -24.28 -6.57 -1.51
C LEU A 136 -25.65 -6.26 -2.13
N LYS A 137 -25.73 -5.24 -2.98
CA LYS A 137 -26.94 -4.92 -3.74
C LYS A 137 -27.35 -6.08 -4.65
N GLN A 138 -26.42 -6.60 -5.45
CA GLN A 138 -26.68 -7.74 -6.34
C GLN A 138 -27.13 -9.00 -5.56
N SER A 139 -26.46 -9.30 -4.45
CA SER A 139 -26.84 -10.43 -3.59
C SER A 139 -28.24 -10.26 -2.99
N ASN A 140 -28.60 -9.04 -2.59
CA ASN A 140 -29.94 -8.76 -2.06
C ASN A 140 -31.02 -8.86 -3.15
N GLU A 141 -30.75 -8.37 -4.37
CA GLU A 141 -31.64 -8.52 -5.52
C GLU A 141 -31.87 -10.01 -5.86
N GLN A 142 -30.80 -10.81 -5.86
CA GLN A 142 -30.89 -12.26 -6.05
C GLN A 142 -31.72 -12.93 -4.95
N LYS A 143 -31.50 -12.57 -3.68
CA LYS A 143 -32.28 -13.10 -2.55
C LYS A 143 -33.77 -12.84 -2.75
N VAL A 144 -34.14 -11.59 -3.04
CA VAL A 144 -35.55 -11.21 -3.26
C VAL A 144 -36.14 -11.97 -4.46
N HIS A 145 -35.38 -12.12 -5.54
CA HIS A 145 -35.81 -12.87 -6.71
C HIS A 145 -36.11 -14.33 -6.38
N PHE A 146 -35.19 -15.02 -5.70
CA PHE A 146 -35.39 -16.43 -5.33
C PHE A 146 -36.48 -16.62 -4.27
N GLU A 147 -36.60 -15.70 -3.31
CA GLU A 147 -37.69 -15.72 -2.34
C GLU A 147 -39.06 -15.58 -3.02
N THR A 148 -39.17 -14.67 -3.99
CA THR A 148 -40.38 -14.49 -4.79
C THR A 148 -40.69 -15.75 -5.61
N LEU A 149 -39.69 -16.31 -6.29
CA LEU A 149 -39.84 -17.53 -7.08
C LEU A 149 -40.30 -18.70 -6.20
N TYR A 150 -39.68 -18.88 -5.03
CA TYR A 150 -40.04 -19.92 -4.07
C TYR A 150 -41.49 -19.77 -3.61
N ASN A 151 -41.86 -18.57 -3.12
CA ASN A 151 -43.21 -18.30 -2.65
C ASN A 151 -44.25 -18.52 -3.75
N GLN A 152 -43.92 -18.17 -5.00
CA GLN A 152 -44.80 -18.38 -6.14
C GLN A 152 -44.99 -19.88 -6.43
N ILE A 153 -43.91 -20.65 -6.52
CA ILE A 153 -43.97 -22.11 -6.75
C ILE A 153 -44.78 -22.80 -5.64
N VAL A 154 -44.56 -22.39 -4.39
CA VAL A 154 -45.29 -22.94 -3.24
C VAL A 154 -46.78 -22.61 -3.33
N ALA A 155 -47.14 -21.34 -3.54
CA ALA A 155 -48.54 -20.93 -3.68
C ALA A 155 -49.23 -21.66 -4.83
N GLU A 156 -48.56 -21.78 -5.98
CA GLU A 156 -49.08 -22.54 -7.11
C GLU A 156 -49.27 -24.01 -6.72
N SER A 157 -48.30 -24.65 -6.04
CA SER A 157 -48.39 -26.04 -5.53
C SER A 157 -49.59 -26.29 -4.63
N TYR A 158 -49.93 -25.35 -3.75
CA TYR A 158 -51.13 -25.45 -2.91
C TYR A 158 -52.44 -25.21 -3.70
N PHE A 159 -52.38 -24.57 -4.87
CA PHE A 159 -53.53 -24.37 -5.76
C PHE A 159 -53.34 -25.01 -7.14
N PRO A 160 -53.36 -26.36 -7.24
CA PRO A 160 -53.19 -27.13 -8.48
C PRO A 160 -54.04 -26.64 -9.67
N HIS A 161 -55.23 -26.13 -9.37
CA HIS A 161 -56.20 -25.66 -10.35
C HIS A 161 -55.82 -24.32 -11.03
N LEU A 162 -54.83 -23.58 -10.50
CA LEU A 162 -54.35 -22.31 -11.05
C LEU A 162 -53.09 -22.46 -11.94
N TYR A 163 -52.41 -23.62 -11.89
CA TYR A 163 -51.18 -23.90 -12.64
C TYR A 163 -51.26 -23.64 -14.15
N GLY A 164 -52.40 -23.96 -14.78
CA GLY A 164 -52.59 -23.80 -16.22
C GLY A 164 -52.76 -22.35 -16.69
N ARG A 165 -52.91 -21.38 -15.75
CA ARG A 165 -53.11 -19.96 -16.05
C ARG A 165 -51.90 -19.08 -15.73
N SER A 166 -50.87 -19.61 -15.07
CA SER A 166 -49.65 -18.86 -14.74
C SER A 166 -48.68 -18.87 -15.92
N GLU A 167 -48.37 -17.70 -16.47
CA GLU A 167 -47.39 -17.56 -17.56
C GLU A 167 -45.97 -17.93 -17.11
N ASN A 168 -45.64 -17.68 -15.85
CA ASN A 168 -44.31 -17.90 -15.27
C ASN A 168 -43.95 -19.39 -15.16
N LEU A 169 -44.90 -20.25 -14.79
CA LEU A 169 -44.68 -21.71 -14.75
C LEU A 169 -44.51 -22.33 -16.13
N ARG A 170 -45.21 -21.77 -17.13
CA ARG A 170 -45.02 -22.16 -18.53
C ARG A 170 -43.63 -21.75 -19.01
N ALA A 171 -43.17 -20.55 -18.64
CA ALA A 171 -41.82 -20.08 -18.95
C ALA A 171 -40.71 -20.91 -18.26
N ALA A 172 -40.95 -21.36 -17.01
CA ALA A 172 -40.03 -22.23 -16.27
C ALA A 172 -40.06 -23.71 -16.71
N ASN A 173 -40.89 -24.07 -17.69
CA ASN A 173 -40.99 -25.41 -18.29
C ASN A 173 -41.21 -26.54 -17.26
N VAL A 174 -41.92 -26.25 -16.18
CA VAL A 174 -42.23 -27.21 -15.12
C VAL A 174 -43.31 -28.16 -15.64
N LYS A 175 -42.89 -29.36 -16.05
CA LYS A 175 -43.80 -30.44 -16.46
C LYS A 175 -44.36 -31.07 -15.19
N SER A 176 -45.62 -30.79 -14.89
CA SER A 176 -46.34 -31.39 -13.76
C SER A 176 -46.40 -32.91 -13.91
N LYS A 177 -45.44 -33.64 -13.35
CA LYS A 177 -45.80 -34.87 -12.65
C LYS A 177 -46.24 -34.41 -11.27
N ILE A 178 -47.55 -34.34 -11.08
CA ILE A 178 -48.15 -34.15 -9.76
C ILE A 178 -47.47 -35.20 -8.87
N ILE A 179 -46.59 -34.77 -7.97
CA ILE A 179 -46.19 -35.63 -6.86
C ILE A 179 -47.43 -35.60 -5.98
N PRO A 180 -48.22 -36.68 -5.88
CA PRO A 180 -49.33 -36.70 -4.96
C PRO A 180 -48.73 -36.43 -3.57
N LEU A 181 -49.16 -35.34 -2.92
CA LEU A 181 -48.79 -35.17 -1.52
C LEU A 181 -49.38 -36.37 -0.79
N PRO A 182 -48.55 -37.16 -0.07
CA PRO A 182 -49.09 -38.20 0.78
C PRO A 182 -50.04 -37.55 1.78
N GLN A 183 -51.17 -38.20 2.04
CA GLN A 183 -52.23 -37.66 2.90
C GLN A 183 -51.78 -37.49 4.37
N ASN A 184 -50.55 -37.87 4.70
CA ASN A 184 -49.99 -37.86 6.04
C ASN A 184 -48.98 -36.70 6.19
N PRO A 185 -49.26 -35.68 7.02
CA PRO A 185 -48.40 -34.52 7.19
C PRO A 185 -47.01 -34.84 7.78
N ASP A 186 -46.84 -35.99 8.42
CA ASP A 186 -45.57 -36.42 9.01
C ASP A 186 -44.52 -36.85 7.96
N GLU A 187 -44.93 -37.20 6.74
CA GLU A 187 -43.97 -37.48 5.64
C GLU A 187 -43.39 -36.20 5.02
N ILE A 188 -44.08 -35.06 5.16
CA ILE A 188 -43.72 -33.77 4.54
C ILE A 188 -42.58 -33.08 5.29
N LEU A 189 -42.36 -33.42 6.57
CA LEU A 189 -41.38 -32.75 7.44
C LEU A 189 -39.98 -33.38 7.44
N ASN A 190 -39.71 -34.39 6.60
CA ASN A 190 -38.36 -34.92 6.45
C ASN A 190 -37.52 -34.06 5.50
N PHE A 191 -37.13 -32.86 5.95
CA PHE A 191 -36.13 -31.98 5.31
C PHE A 191 -34.71 -32.59 5.25
N THR A 192 -34.56 -33.89 5.53
CA THR A 192 -33.28 -34.59 5.59
C THR A 192 -32.65 -34.84 4.23
N GLU A 193 -33.41 -34.86 3.12
CA GLU A 193 -32.84 -35.10 1.78
C GLU A 193 -32.08 -33.88 1.20
N PRO A 194 -32.62 -32.64 1.21
CA PRO A 194 -31.86 -31.47 0.79
C PRO A 194 -30.63 -31.22 1.69
N LEU A 195 -30.76 -31.46 2.99
CA LEU A 195 -29.67 -31.32 3.97
C LEU A 195 -28.57 -32.37 3.77
N LYS A 196 -28.90 -33.63 3.42
CA LYS A 196 -27.90 -34.63 3.02
C LYS A 196 -27.13 -34.21 1.79
N THR A 197 -27.83 -33.70 0.77
CA THR A 197 -27.19 -33.25 -0.47
C THR A 197 -26.23 -32.08 -0.22
N TYR A 198 -26.61 -31.13 0.64
CA TYR A 198 -25.75 -30.03 1.06
C TYR A 198 -24.53 -30.52 1.88
N ASN A 199 -24.75 -31.41 2.85
CA ASN A 199 -23.66 -31.97 3.66
C ASN A 199 -22.68 -32.81 2.83
N ASP A 200 -23.17 -33.62 1.89
CA ASP A 200 -22.33 -34.40 0.95
C ASP A 200 -21.47 -33.48 0.05
N THR A 201 -21.97 -32.30 -0.31
CA THR A 201 -21.18 -31.32 -1.08
C THR A 201 -20.11 -30.63 -0.23
N ILE A 202 -20.38 -30.35 1.05
CA ILE A 202 -19.39 -29.82 1.99
C ILE A 202 -18.31 -30.86 2.34
N GLU A 203 -18.68 -32.12 2.53
CA GLU A 203 -17.72 -33.19 2.80
C GLU A 203 -16.80 -33.42 1.58
N LYS A 204 -17.34 -33.36 0.36
CA LYS A 204 -16.54 -33.47 -0.88
C LYS A 204 -15.63 -32.26 -1.12
N SER A 205 -16.02 -31.04 -0.73
CA SER A 205 -15.12 -29.88 -0.81
C SER A 205 -14.01 -29.96 0.23
N ASN A 206 -14.33 -30.38 1.45
CA ASN A 206 -13.35 -30.52 2.53
C ASN A 206 -12.34 -31.66 2.27
N MET A 207 -12.74 -32.75 1.60
CA MET A 207 -11.80 -33.80 1.16
C MET A 207 -10.79 -33.29 0.11
N LYS A 208 -11.23 -32.48 -0.87
CA LYS A 208 -10.33 -31.93 -1.91
C LYS A 208 -9.33 -30.91 -1.35
N GLU A 209 -9.74 -30.16 -0.32
CA GLU A 209 -8.87 -29.20 0.37
C GLU A 209 -7.82 -29.92 1.23
N ASN A 210 -8.19 -31.03 1.87
CA ASN A 210 -7.26 -31.88 2.61
C ASN A 210 -6.25 -32.61 1.71
N GLU A 211 -6.67 -33.11 0.54
CA GLU A 211 -5.75 -33.69 -0.45
C GLU A 211 -4.76 -32.65 -1.00
N SER A 212 -5.22 -31.42 -1.29
CA SER A 212 -4.32 -30.33 -1.70
C SER A 212 -3.34 -29.95 -0.60
N ASN A 213 -3.78 -29.89 0.65
CA ASN A 213 -2.91 -29.58 1.79
C ASN A 213 -1.87 -30.69 2.06
N ASP A 214 -2.21 -31.96 1.82
CA ASP A 214 -1.27 -33.07 1.97
C ASP A 214 -0.23 -33.09 0.83
N VAL A 215 -0.64 -32.75 -0.40
CA VAL A 215 0.28 -32.54 -1.54
C VAL A 215 1.22 -31.37 -1.26
N ILE A 216 0.73 -30.24 -0.74
CA ILE A 216 1.54 -29.08 -0.38
C ILE A 216 2.52 -29.41 0.75
N LYS A 217 2.09 -30.13 1.80
CA LYS A 217 2.99 -30.61 2.88
C LYS A 217 4.08 -31.52 2.35
N LYS A 218 3.74 -32.44 1.44
CA LYS A 218 4.68 -33.38 0.82
C LYS A 218 5.68 -32.70 -0.12
N LEU A 219 5.28 -31.59 -0.78
CA LEU A 219 6.18 -30.72 -1.53
C LEU A 219 7.11 -29.93 -0.59
N ASN A 220 6.58 -29.33 0.47
CA ASN A 220 7.38 -28.55 1.42
C ASN A 220 8.45 -29.40 2.12
N SER A 221 8.15 -30.66 2.45
CA SER A 221 9.13 -31.61 3.00
C SER A 221 10.17 -32.09 1.98
N ARG A 222 9.91 -31.95 0.68
CA ARG A 222 10.83 -32.37 -0.39
C ARG A 222 11.80 -31.27 -0.81
N PHE A 223 11.47 -30.02 -0.53
CA PHE A 223 12.22 -28.85 -0.99
C PHE A 223 12.77 -27.97 0.15
N ASP A 224 12.61 -28.38 1.42
CA ASP A 224 13.03 -27.63 2.62
C ASP A 224 12.68 -26.12 2.55
N LEU A 225 11.46 -25.82 2.10
CA LEU A 225 10.99 -24.43 1.88
C LEU A 225 10.40 -23.76 3.13
N ASN A 226 10.74 -24.22 4.34
CA ASN A 226 10.31 -23.54 5.56
C ASN A 226 11.21 -22.31 5.80
N LEU A 227 10.76 -21.15 5.34
CA LEU A 227 11.18 -19.82 5.82
C LEU A 227 10.19 -19.31 6.87
#